data_AF-A0A8C5UIY0-F1
#
_entry.id   AF-A0A8C5UIY0-F1
#
_cell.length_a   1.000
_cell.length_b   1.000
_cell.length_c   1.000
_cell.angle_alpha   90.00
_cell.angle_beta   90.00
_cell.angle_gamma   90.00
#
_symmetry.space_group_name_H-M   'P 1'
#
loop_
_entity.id
_entity.type
_entity.pdbx_description
1 polymer ?
#
loop_
_entity_poly.entity_id
_entity_poly.type
_entity_poly.pdbx_seq_one_letter_code
_entity_poly.pdbx_strand_id
1 'polypeptide(L)'
;LSGGTLAVPWHWLQNKLLVFTVATKETDGFHRFMRTAKHFNYTVLGKGEEWKGGELPNSIGGGQKVRLLKEGIESYADQEDLVVLFVECYDVIFAGGPEELLKKFREANHKVIFAADGLIWPDKRLADKYPVVRSGKRFLSSGGFIGYAPSINRIVQQWNLQDNDDDQLFYTKIYIDPLARVGSNPLPHFFLLEMMCCSS
;
A
#
# COMPACT_ATOMS: atom_id res chain seq x y z
N LEU A 1 -34.80 -9.51 23.25
CA LEU A 1 -34.21 -8.32 22.60
C LEU A 1 -33.10 -8.79 21.67
N SER A 2 -33.45 -9.17 20.44
CA SER A 2 -32.50 -9.60 19.41
C SER A 2 -31.93 -8.36 18.73
N GLY A 3 -30.70 -7.99 19.08
CA GLY A 3 -29.96 -6.92 18.42
C GLY A 3 -29.62 -7.34 16.99
N GLY A 4 -30.42 -6.91 16.02
CA GLY A 4 -30.11 -7.05 14.60
C GLY A 4 -29.02 -6.07 14.21
N THR A 5 -27.88 -6.58 13.76
CA THR A 5 -26.86 -5.78 13.08
C THR A 5 -27.47 -5.27 11.77
N LEU A 6 -27.76 -3.97 11.68
CA LEU A 6 -28.16 -3.32 10.43
C LEU A 6 -27.00 -3.47 9.44
N ALA A 7 -27.24 -4.15 8.32
CA ALA A 7 -26.27 -4.26 7.25
C ALA A 7 -25.97 -2.86 6.69
N VAL A 8 -24.72 -2.42 6.77
CA VAL A 8 -24.28 -1.14 6.20
C VAL A 8 -24.43 -1.22 4.67
N PRO A 9 -25.18 -0.31 4.01
CA PRO A 9 -25.41 -0.42 2.58
C PRO A 9 -24.10 -0.25 1.78
N TRP A 10 -23.91 -1.05 0.73
CA TRP A 10 -22.64 -1.17 0.00
C TRP A 10 -22.11 0.14 -0.62
N HIS A 11 -22.99 1.07 -1.01
CA HIS A 11 -22.58 2.38 -1.51
C HIS A 11 -21.84 3.22 -0.45
N TRP A 12 -22.17 3.06 0.84
CA TRP A 12 -21.43 3.72 1.93
C TRP A 12 -20.03 3.15 2.11
N LEU A 13 -19.84 1.87 1.79
CA LEU A 13 -18.55 1.20 1.92
C LEU A 13 -17.58 1.64 0.83
N GLN A 14 -18.06 1.87 -0.40
CA GLN A 14 -17.22 2.42 -1.48
C GLN A 14 -16.67 3.81 -1.16
N ASN A 15 -17.44 4.64 -0.44
CA ASN A 15 -16.98 5.97 0.02
C ASN A 15 -15.89 5.90 1.11
N LYS A 16 -15.58 4.69 1.61
CA LYS A 16 -14.54 4.45 2.63
C LYS A 16 -13.29 3.79 2.06
N LEU A 17 -13.12 3.78 0.74
CA LEU A 17 -11.88 3.39 0.07
C LEU A 17 -11.32 4.56 -0.73
N LEU A 18 -10.07 4.93 -0.46
CA LEU A 18 -9.31 5.91 -1.23
C LEU A 18 -8.04 5.25 -1.78
N VAL A 19 -7.82 5.40 -3.09
CA VAL A 19 -6.62 4.91 -3.77
C VAL A 19 -5.61 6.05 -3.91
N PHE A 20 -4.41 5.88 -3.37
CA PHE A 20 -3.26 6.71 -3.70
C PHE A 20 -2.39 6.00 -4.72
N THR A 21 -1.88 6.77 -5.68
CA THR A 21 -0.86 6.33 -6.62
C THR A 21 0.08 7.50 -6.88
N VAL A 22 1.31 7.23 -7.32
CA VAL A 22 2.25 8.27 -7.72
C VAL A 22 2.43 8.22 -9.23
N ALA A 23 2.35 9.37 -9.89
CA ALA A 23 2.69 9.52 -11.30
C ALA A 23 3.15 10.96 -11.57
N THR A 24 4.40 11.12 -12.00
CA THR A 24 4.97 12.43 -12.35
C THR A 24 4.61 12.85 -13.77
N LYS A 25 4.39 11.87 -14.66
CA LYS A 25 4.02 12.05 -16.08
C LYS A 25 2.85 11.16 -16.47
N GLU A 26 2.10 11.59 -17.48
CA GLU A 26 1.02 10.80 -18.10
C GLU A 26 1.60 9.95 -19.24
N THR A 27 1.89 8.69 -18.94
CA THR A 27 2.41 7.68 -19.89
C THR A 27 1.30 6.75 -20.37
N ASP A 28 1.59 5.87 -21.33
CA ASP A 28 0.65 4.80 -21.71
C ASP A 28 0.28 3.88 -20.53
N GLY A 29 1.25 3.64 -19.63
CA GLY A 29 1.05 2.95 -18.35
C GLY A 29 0.03 3.66 -17.47
N PHE A 30 0.21 4.96 -17.27
CA PHE A 30 -0.74 5.79 -16.55
C PHE A 30 -2.14 5.72 -17.17
N HIS A 31 -2.28 5.93 -18.48
CA HIS A 31 -3.59 5.89 -19.11
C HIS A 31 -4.25 4.51 -19.00
N ARG A 32 -3.48 3.42 -19.05
CA ARG A 32 -3.98 2.05 -18.82
C ARG A 32 -4.48 1.88 -17.39
N PHE A 33 -3.70 2.32 -16.40
CA PHE A 33 -4.12 2.33 -15.00
C PHE A 33 -5.43 3.10 -14.83
N MET A 34 -5.49 4.36 -15.28
CA MET A 34 -6.66 5.24 -15.13
C MET A 34 -7.95 4.65 -15.73
N ARG A 35 -7.84 3.94 -16.86
CA ARG A 35 -9.00 3.25 -17.47
C ARG A 35 -9.60 2.18 -16.56
N THR A 36 -8.77 1.48 -15.79
CA THR A 36 -9.21 0.42 -14.87
C THR A 36 -9.57 0.96 -13.48
N ALA A 37 -8.93 2.06 -13.06
CA ALA A 37 -9.18 2.72 -11.78
C ALA A 37 -10.45 3.59 -11.76
N LYS A 38 -11.15 3.78 -12.89
CA LYS A 38 -12.33 4.66 -13.03
C LYS A 38 -13.50 4.37 -12.06
N HIS A 39 -13.52 3.18 -11.47
CA HIS A 39 -14.54 2.76 -10.49
C HIS A 39 -14.12 2.98 -9.04
N PHE A 40 -12.91 3.51 -8.81
CA PHE A 40 -12.35 3.82 -7.51
C PHE A 40 -12.29 5.34 -7.30
N ASN A 41 -12.40 5.78 -6.06
CA ASN A 41 -11.96 7.12 -5.68
C ASN A 41 -10.44 7.10 -5.58
N TYR A 42 -9.76 7.97 -6.32
CA TYR A 42 -8.30 7.99 -6.38
C TYR A 42 -7.72 9.39 -6.24
N THR A 43 -6.46 9.45 -5.82
CA THR A 43 -5.62 10.64 -5.80
C THR A 43 -4.27 10.28 -6.42
N VAL A 44 -3.90 11.03 -7.47
CA VAL A 44 -2.59 10.89 -8.13
C VAL A 44 -1.65 11.93 -7.53
N LEU A 45 -0.56 11.47 -6.93
CA LEU A 45 0.45 12.30 -6.28
C LEU A 45 1.63 12.58 -7.23
N GLY A 46 2.27 13.73 -7.05
CA GLY A 46 3.48 14.13 -7.79
C GLY A 46 3.24 14.58 -9.23
N LYS A 47 1.98 14.82 -9.66
CA LYS A 47 1.68 15.28 -11.02
C LYS A 47 2.38 16.62 -11.30
N GLY A 48 3.25 16.62 -12.32
CA GLY A 48 4.03 17.80 -12.70
C GLY A 48 5.33 18.00 -11.91
N GLU A 49 5.61 17.16 -10.92
CA GLU A 49 6.92 17.15 -10.27
C GLU A 49 7.96 16.42 -11.13
N GLU A 50 9.22 16.84 -10.99
CA GLU A 50 10.35 16.07 -11.51
C GLU A 50 10.54 14.79 -10.69
N TRP A 51 10.81 13.68 -11.37
CA TRP A 51 11.13 12.42 -10.70
C TRP A 51 12.57 12.45 -10.18
N LYS A 52 12.71 12.30 -8.86
CA LYS A 52 13.96 12.25 -8.09
C LYS A 52 14.16 10.90 -7.41
N GLY A 53 13.28 9.93 -7.69
CA GLY A 53 13.29 8.61 -7.07
C GLY A 53 14.34 7.64 -7.59
N GLY A 54 15.39 8.11 -8.27
CA GLY A 54 16.42 7.28 -8.89
C GLY A 54 16.29 7.19 -10.42
N GLU A 55 17.40 6.91 -11.08
CA GLU A 55 17.55 7.07 -12.54
C GLU A 55 17.73 5.74 -13.29
N LEU A 56 18.18 4.68 -12.61
CA LEU A 56 18.54 3.42 -13.25
C LEU A 56 17.42 2.38 -13.12
N PRO A 57 16.98 1.75 -14.22
CA PRO A 57 16.13 0.58 -14.15
C PRO A 57 16.79 -0.52 -13.29
N ASN A 58 16.01 -1.18 -12.44
CA ASN A 58 16.46 -2.26 -11.56
C ASN A 58 17.51 -1.85 -10.50
N SER A 59 17.66 -0.55 -10.19
CA SER A 59 18.39 -0.10 -9.00
C SER A 59 17.45 0.17 -7.82
N ILE A 60 18.04 0.39 -6.65
CA ILE A 60 17.31 0.95 -5.52
C ILE A 60 16.73 2.32 -5.85
N GLY A 61 15.64 2.68 -5.18
CA GLY A 61 15.02 4.00 -5.32
C GLY A 61 13.54 4.01 -4.94
N GLY A 62 12.82 4.99 -5.46
CA GLY A 62 11.37 5.13 -5.26
C GLY A 62 10.96 5.85 -3.97
N GLY A 63 11.91 6.28 -3.13
CA GLY A 63 11.65 7.01 -1.88
C GLY A 63 10.79 8.25 -2.03
N GLN A 64 10.85 8.94 -3.18
CA GLN A 64 9.96 10.07 -3.50
C GLN A 64 8.48 9.68 -3.37
N LYS A 65 8.11 8.44 -3.70
CA LYS A 65 6.74 7.94 -3.54
C LYS A 65 6.32 7.93 -2.07
N VAL A 66 7.23 7.53 -1.17
CA VAL A 66 6.96 7.50 0.27
C VAL A 66 6.81 8.92 0.82
N ARG A 67 7.68 9.85 0.40
CA ARG A 67 7.55 11.27 0.74
C ARG A 67 6.21 11.85 0.27
N LEU A 68 5.86 11.64 -1.00
CA LEU A 68 4.61 12.11 -1.57
C LEU A 68 3.39 11.51 -0.86
N LEU A 69 3.41 10.22 -0.55
CA LEU A 69 2.33 9.57 0.19
C LEU A 69 2.24 10.09 1.64
N LYS A 70 3.38 10.33 2.29
CA LYS A 70 3.46 10.93 3.63
C LYS A 70 2.75 12.28 3.68
N GLU A 71 3.00 13.15 2.69
CA GLU A 71 2.33 14.44 2.55
C GLU A 71 0.84 14.26 2.19
N GLY A 72 0.53 13.37 1.24
CA GLY A 72 -0.83 13.17 0.73
C GLY A 72 -1.82 12.56 1.71
N ILE A 73 -1.35 11.71 2.64
CA ILE A 73 -2.22 11.03 3.61
C ILE A 73 -2.47 11.83 4.88
N GLU A 74 -1.71 12.91 5.13
CA GLU A 74 -1.73 13.63 6.40
C GLU A 74 -3.12 14.16 6.78
N SER A 75 -3.90 14.66 5.81
CA SER A 75 -5.28 15.14 6.02
C SER A 75 -6.29 14.03 6.34
N TYR A 76 -5.88 12.76 6.23
CA TYR A 76 -6.69 11.58 6.52
C TYR A 76 -6.22 10.85 7.79
N ALA A 77 -5.23 11.39 8.51
CA ALA A 77 -4.57 10.74 9.64
C ALA A 77 -5.53 10.26 10.75
N ASP A 78 -6.61 11.00 10.99
CA ASP A 78 -7.59 10.74 12.05
C ASP A 78 -8.87 10.03 11.55
N GLN A 79 -8.92 9.63 10.27
CA GLN A 79 -10.08 8.95 9.70
C GLN A 79 -10.02 7.44 9.94
N GLU A 80 -10.42 7.01 11.14
CA GLU A 80 -10.32 5.63 11.61
C GLU A 80 -11.01 4.58 10.71
N ASP A 81 -12.07 4.96 10.01
CA ASP A 81 -12.85 4.05 9.16
C ASP A 81 -12.50 4.14 7.66
N LEU A 82 -11.59 5.05 7.28
CA LEU A 82 -11.09 5.15 5.92
C LEU A 82 -10.05 4.08 5.65
N VAL A 83 -10.27 3.31 4.59
CA VAL A 83 -9.31 2.37 4.03
C VAL A 83 -8.56 3.07 2.91
N VAL A 84 -7.23 3.04 3.00
CA VAL A 84 -6.31 3.52 1.97
C VAL A 84 -5.72 2.33 1.25
N LEU A 85 -5.76 2.40 -0.08
CA LEU A 85 -4.98 1.55 -0.97
C LEU A 85 -3.88 2.39 -1.60
N PHE A 86 -2.62 2.02 -1.44
CA PHE A 86 -1.53 2.50 -2.28
C PHE A 86 -1.19 1.43 -3.32
N VAL A 87 -0.98 1.85 -4.57
CA VAL A 87 -0.49 0.99 -5.66
C VAL A 87 0.42 1.80 -6.59
N GLU A 88 1.36 1.13 -7.26
CA GLU A 88 2.07 1.72 -8.40
C GLU A 88 1.10 2.07 -9.52
N CYS A 89 1.53 3.01 -10.38
CA CYS A 89 0.72 3.45 -11.51
C CYS A 89 1.10 2.74 -12.81
N TYR A 90 2.37 2.80 -13.20
CA TYR A 90 2.75 2.63 -14.61
C TYR A 90 2.67 1.19 -15.14
N ASP A 91 2.75 0.21 -14.24
CA ASP A 91 2.76 -1.22 -14.53
C ASP A 91 1.59 -1.97 -13.87
N VAL A 92 0.59 -1.27 -13.34
CA VAL A 92 -0.54 -1.86 -12.61
C VAL A 92 -1.86 -1.66 -13.35
N ILE A 93 -2.72 -2.68 -13.27
CA ILE A 93 -4.15 -2.58 -13.61
C ILE A 93 -5.01 -3.17 -12.49
N PHE A 94 -6.23 -2.66 -12.33
CA PHE A 94 -7.24 -3.27 -11.47
C PHE A 94 -7.95 -4.41 -12.19
N ALA A 95 -7.95 -5.60 -11.57
CA ALA A 95 -8.68 -6.77 -12.05
C ALA A 95 -10.00 -7.01 -11.28
N GLY A 96 -10.26 -6.26 -10.22
CA GLY A 96 -11.46 -6.32 -9.39
C GLY A 96 -11.97 -4.94 -8.99
N GLY A 97 -13.20 -4.89 -8.49
CA GLY A 97 -13.84 -3.64 -8.05
C GLY A 97 -13.57 -3.29 -6.58
N PRO A 98 -13.92 -2.06 -6.14
CA PRO A 98 -13.69 -1.60 -4.77
C PRO A 98 -14.43 -2.42 -3.70
N GLU A 99 -15.62 -2.95 -4.02
CA GLU A 99 -16.42 -3.76 -3.09
C GLU A 99 -15.74 -5.08 -2.76
N GLU A 100 -15.30 -5.81 -3.78
CA GLU A 100 -14.59 -7.08 -3.60
C GLU A 100 -13.30 -6.84 -2.80
N LEU A 101 -12.56 -5.77 -3.13
CA LEU A 101 -11.32 -5.41 -2.44
C LEU A 101 -11.53 -5.16 -0.96
N LEU A 102 -12.51 -4.31 -0.61
CA LEU A 102 -12.85 -4.02 0.78
C LEU A 102 -13.33 -5.25 1.53
N LYS A 103 -14.10 -6.12 0.88
CA LYS A 103 -14.56 -7.38 1.47
C LYS A 103 -13.35 -8.25 1.84
N LYS A 104 -12.42 -8.52 0.91
CA LYS A 104 -11.23 -9.35 1.19
C LYS A 104 -10.32 -8.73 2.24
N PHE A 105 -10.13 -7.41 2.23
CA PHE A 105 -9.34 -6.71 3.25
C PHE A 105 -9.92 -6.91 4.65
N ARG A 106 -11.25 -6.78 4.81
CA ARG A 106 -11.92 -6.98 6.10
C ARG A 106 -11.88 -8.43 6.56
N GLU A 107 -12.09 -9.38 5.65
CA GLU A 107 -12.01 -10.81 5.94
C GLU A 107 -10.61 -11.23 6.38
N ALA A 108 -9.56 -10.59 5.86
CA ALA A 108 -8.19 -10.82 6.31
C ALA A 108 -7.93 -10.34 7.75
N ASN A 109 -8.77 -9.45 8.31
CA ASN A 109 -8.73 -9.00 9.70
C ASN A 109 -7.34 -8.47 10.14
N HIS A 110 -6.74 -7.65 9.28
CA HIS A 110 -5.46 -7.00 9.51
C HIS A 110 -5.58 -5.49 9.34
N LYS A 111 -4.70 -4.74 10.03
CA LYS A 111 -4.74 -3.28 9.96
C LYS A 111 -4.07 -2.75 8.69
N VAL A 112 -3.02 -3.44 8.24
CA VAL A 112 -2.29 -3.16 7.00
C VAL A 112 -1.92 -4.49 6.35
N ILE A 113 -2.07 -4.58 5.04
CA ILE A 113 -1.69 -5.71 4.21
C ILE A 113 -0.81 -5.20 3.09
N PHE A 114 0.40 -5.74 2.96
CA PHE A 114 1.27 -5.47 1.84
C PHE A 114 1.10 -6.53 0.75
N ALA A 115 1.34 -6.14 -0.50
CA ALA A 115 1.58 -7.09 -1.57
C ALA A 115 2.79 -7.97 -1.21
N ALA A 116 2.81 -9.17 -1.79
CA ALA A 116 3.89 -10.11 -1.59
C ALA A 116 4.53 -10.55 -2.89
N ASP A 117 5.83 -10.85 -2.82
CA ASP A 117 6.67 -11.34 -3.90
C ASP A 117 7.40 -12.65 -3.50
N GLY A 118 7.77 -13.43 -4.50
CA GLY A 118 8.64 -14.60 -4.36
C GLY A 118 10.12 -14.22 -4.26
N LEU A 119 10.51 -13.03 -4.72
CA LEU A 119 11.88 -12.54 -4.65
C LEU A 119 12.09 -11.58 -3.47
N ILE A 120 13.13 -11.80 -2.68
CA ILE A 120 13.60 -10.82 -1.71
C ILE A 120 14.47 -9.77 -2.40
N TRP A 121 14.11 -8.50 -2.20
CA TRP A 121 14.82 -7.36 -2.75
C TRP A 121 14.68 -6.15 -1.80
N PRO A 122 15.66 -5.24 -1.72
CA PRO A 122 16.98 -5.32 -2.36
C PRO A 122 18.00 -6.15 -1.55
N ASP A 123 17.81 -6.29 -0.24
CA ASP A 123 18.78 -6.94 0.66
C ASP A 123 18.41 -8.39 1.00
N LYS A 124 19.03 -9.34 0.30
CA LYS A 124 18.81 -10.79 0.49
C LYS A 124 19.15 -11.28 1.90
N ARG A 125 20.00 -10.56 2.64
CA ARG A 125 20.41 -10.93 4.02
C ARG A 125 19.25 -10.80 5.02
N LEU A 126 18.17 -10.13 4.65
CA LEU A 126 16.98 -9.97 5.49
C LEU A 126 16.03 -11.17 5.42
N ALA A 127 16.29 -12.16 4.55
CA ALA A 127 15.37 -13.28 4.31
C ALA A 127 15.02 -14.05 5.59
N ASP A 128 15.99 -14.27 6.48
CA ASP A 128 15.77 -15.03 7.71
C ASP A 128 14.95 -14.27 8.76
N LYS A 129 14.79 -12.95 8.60
CA LYS A 129 13.95 -12.12 9.46
C LYS A 129 12.48 -12.14 9.05
N TYR A 130 12.17 -12.62 7.85
CA TYR A 130 10.78 -12.81 7.43
C TYR A 130 10.17 -14.04 8.11
N PRO A 131 8.90 -13.98 8.54
CA PRO A 131 8.17 -15.15 9.00
C PRO A 131 8.24 -16.28 7.98
N VAL A 132 8.23 -17.51 8.48
CA VAL A 132 8.11 -18.69 7.62
C VAL A 132 6.67 -18.80 7.14
N VAL A 133 6.47 -18.89 5.83
CA VAL A 133 5.17 -19.14 5.21
C VAL A 133 5.11 -20.59 4.75
N ARG A 134 3.96 -21.27 4.98
CA ARG A 134 3.77 -22.67 4.56
C ARG A 134 3.51 -22.80 3.05
N SER A 135 2.92 -21.76 2.46
CA SER A 135 2.58 -21.69 1.03
C SER A 135 2.43 -20.22 0.62
N GLY A 136 2.71 -19.92 -0.64
CA GLY A 136 2.58 -18.58 -1.21
C GLY A 136 3.87 -17.77 -1.21
N LYS A 137 3.75 -16.49 -1.57
CA LYS A 137 4.84 -15.52 -1.66
C LYS A 137 5.25 -15.08 -0.24
N ARG A 138 6.56 -14.98 0.02
CA ARG A 138 7.10 -14.78 1.38
C ARG A 138 7.53 -13.35 1.66
N PHE A 139 7.98 -12.62 0.65
CA PHE A 139 8.64 -11.34 0.83
C PHE A 139 7.67 -10.21 0.54
N LEU A 140 7.86 -9.07 1.22
CA LEU A 140 7.03 -7.89 1.03
C LEU A 140 7.28 -7.30 -0.36
N SER A 141 6.27 -6.71 -0.99
CA SER A 141 6.39 -5.81 -2.14
C SER A 141 5.79 -4.44 -1.79
N SER A 142 6.53 -3.35 -2.01
CA SER A 142 6.07 -1.96 -1.81
C SER A 142 5.16 -1.48 -2.93
N GLY A 143 5.07 -2.24 -4.04
CA GLY A 143 4.28 -1.86 -5.20
C GLY A 143 2.76 -1.85 -4.96
N GLY A 144 2.31 -2.38 -3.82
CA GLY A 144 0.94 -2.22 -3.36
C GLY A 144 0.78 -2.53 -1.89
N PHE A 145 -0.09 -1.78 -1.21
CA PHE A 145 -0.54 -2.10 0.14
C PHE A 145 -1.89 -1.46 0.44
N ILE A 146 -2.66 -2.08 1.34
CA ILE A 146 -3.96 -1.62 1.78
C ILE A 146 -4.04 -1.59 3.31
N GLY A 147 -4.64 -0.57 3.89
CA GLY A 147 -4.79 -0.48 5.34
C GLY A 147 -5.65 0.68 5.78
N TYR A 148 -5.90 0.79 7.08
CA TYR A 148 -6.61 1.94 7.63
C TYR A 148 -5.74 3.20 7.55
N ALA A 149 -6.35 4.36 7.28
CA ALA A 149 -5.63 5.62 7.08
C ALA A 149 -4.69 5.98 8.26
N PRO A 150 -5.09 5.89 9.54
CA PRO A 150 -4.18 6.18 10.67
C PRO A 150 -2.99 5.22 10.73
N SER A 151 -3.21 3.96 10.32
CA SER A 151 -2.20 2.91 10.32
C SER A 151 -1.15 3.14 9.23
N ILE A 152 -1.59 3.47 8.01
CA ILE A 152 -0.70 3.83 6.90
C ILE A 152 0.04 5.13 7.22
N ASN A 153 -0.67 6.16 7.73
CA ASN A 153 -0.05 7.43 8.12
C ASN A 153 1.09 7.20 9.13
N ARG A 154 0.86 6.43 10.20
CA ARG A 154 1.91 6.12 11.19
C ARG A 154 3.15 5.45 10.59
N ILE A 155 3.00 4.64 9.54
CA ILE A 155 4.12 3.99 8.85
C ILE A 155 4.88 5.04 8.04
N VAL A 156 4.20 5.74 7.13
CA VAL A 156 4.87 6.68 6.21
C VAL A 156 5.45 7.89 6.93
N GLN A 157 4.89 8.30 8.07
CA GLN A 157 5.45 9.39 8.88
C GLN A 157 6.85 9.08 9.43
N GLN A 158 7.21 7.80 9.58
CA GLN A 158 8.57 7.38 9.95
C GLN A 158 9.61 7.62 8.84
N TRP A 159 9.17 7.93 7.61
CA TRP A 159 10.07 8.27 6.52
C TRP A 159 10.87 9.54 6.85
N ASN A 160 12.18 9.35 6.98
CA ASN A 160 13.19 10.38 7.22
C ASN A 160 14.40 10.23 6.28
N LEU A 161 14.16 9.63 5.12
CA LEU A 161 15.14 9.29 4.09
C LEU A 161 15.02 10.23 2.87
N GLN A 162 15.89 10.07 1.88
CA GLN A 162 15.93 10.91 0.66
C GLN A 162 15.05 10.36 -0.46
N ASP A 163 14.65 11.21 -1.41
CA ASP A 163 13.79 10.81 -2.53
C ASP A 163 14.35 9.61 -3.33
N ASN A 164 15.67 9.46 -3.43
CA ASN A 164 16.35 8.37 -4.12
C ASN A 164 16.70 7.15 -3.23
N ASP A 165 16.34 7.17 -1.95
CA ASP A 165 16.43 5.99 -1.09
C ASP A 165 15.34 4.95 -1.45
N ASP A 166 15.53 3.73 -0.98
CA ASP A 166 14.71 2.58 -1.39
C ASP A 166 13.41 2.46 -0.60
N ASP A 167 12.27 2.60 -1.29
CA ASP A 167 10.94 2.47 -0.69
C ASP A 167 10.67 1.04 -0.18
N GLN A 168 11.02 0.04 -0.98
CA GLN A 168 10.89 -1.39 -0.65
C GLN A 168 11.67 -1.75 0.62
N LEU A 169 12.92 -1.31 0.75
CA LEU A 169 13.76 -1.56 1.92
C LEU A 169 13.20 -0.86 3.16
N PHE A 170 12.65 0.35 3.01
CA PHE A 170 11.99 1.06 4.10
C PHE A 170 10.81 0.26 4.67
N TYR A 171 9.86 -0.13 3.83
CA TYR A 171 8.72 -0.95 4.27
C TYR A 171 9.15 -2.33 4.76
N THR A 172 10.18 -2.93 4.15
CA THR A 172 10.76 -4.19 4.60
C THR A 172 11.27 -4.10 6.04
N LYS A 173 12.04 -3.06 6.37
CA LYS A 173 12.59 -2.87 7.73
C LYS A 173 11.48 -2.71 8.77
N ILE A 174 10.42 -1.96 8.44
CA ILE A 174 9.24 -1.82 9.30
C ILE A 174 8.53 -3.17 9.45
N TYR A 175 8.32 -3.88 8.35
CA TYR A 175 7.61 -5.15 8.36
C TYR A 175 8.32 -6.22 9.20
N ILE A 176 9.65 -6.36 9.08
CA ILE A 176 10.42 -7.40 9.77
C ILE A 176 10.77 -7.09 11.23
N ASP A 177 10.52 -5.87 11.70
CA ASP A 177 10.74 -5.49 13.09
C ASP A 177 9.73 -6.21 14.01
N PRO A 178 10.16 -7.10 14.92
CA PRO A 178 9.27 -7.80 15.84
C PRO A 178 8.53 -6.85 16.79
N LEU A 179 9.11 -5.71 17.17
CA LEU A 179 8.46 -4.74 18.05
C LEU A 179 7.35 -3.99 17.32
N ALA A 180 7.54 -3.72 16.02
CA ALA A 180 6.48 -3.21 15.15
C ALA A 180 5.33 -4.21 14.97
N ARG A 181 5.59 -5.52 15.17
CA ARG A 181 4.58 -6.58 15.14
C ARG A 181 3.92 -6.86 16.49
N VAL A 182 4.62 -6.63 17.60
CA VAL A 182 4.23 -7.08 18.95
C VAL A 182 4.46 -5.98 20.01
N GLY A 183 3.70 -4.87 19.93
CA GLY A 183 3.21 -4.19 21.14
C GLY A 183 3.79 -2.84 21.60
N SER A 184 3.12 -2.33 22.64
CA SER A 184 3.28 -1.12 23.49
C SER A 184 2.96 0.27 22.92
N ASN A 185 3.18 0.54 21.63
CA ASN A 185 2.62 1.69 20.94
C ASN A 185 2.17 1.20 19.55
N PRO A 186 0.86 0.94 19.33
CA PRO A 186 0.47 -0.12 18.41
C PRO A 186 0.75 0.27 16.96
N LEU A 187 1.91 -0.08 16.41
CA LEU A 187 2.05 -0.20 14.97
C LEU A 187 1.04 -1.26 14.47
N PRO A 188 0.46 -1.07 13.29
CA PRO A 188 -0.61 -1.92 12.80
C PRO A 188 -0.15 -3.36 12.57
N HIS A 189 -1.00 -4.34 12.88
CA HIS A 189 -0.73 -5.74 12.52
C HIS A 189 -0.64 -5.87 10.99
N PHE A 190 0.45 -6.46 10.51
CA PHE A 190 0.78 -6.60 9.09
C PHE A 190 0.48 -7.99 8.55
N PHE A 191 0.09 -8.08 7.28
CA PHE A 191 -0.06 -9.34 6.55
C PHE A 191 0.35 -9.21 5.09
N LEU A 192 0.56 -10.34 4.42
CA LEU A 192 1.00 -10.42 3.03
C LEU A 192 -0.07 -11.14 2.21
N LEU A 193 -0.56 -10.48 1.15
CA LEU A 193 -1.57 -11.06 0.25
C LEU A 193 -1.33 -10.63 -1.18
N GLU A 194 -1.67 -11.50 -2.14
CA GLU A 194 -1.77 -11.11 -3.53
C GLU A 194 -2.96 -10.16 -3.71
N MET A 195 -2.65 -8.91 -4.04
CA MET A 195 -3.65 -7.86 -4.19
C MET A 195 -4.37 -8.03 -5.53
N MET A 196 -5.58 -7.47 -5.67
CA MET A 196 -6.43 -7.56 -6.88
C MET A 196 -5.88 -6.80 -8.11
N CYS A 197 -4.62 -6.43 -8.05
CA CYS A 197 -3.94 -5.67 -9.06
C CYS A 197 -3.02 -6.62 -9.83
N CYS A 198 -3.10 -6.59 -11.16
CA CYS A 198 -2.16 -7.33 -11.99
C CYS A 198 -1.05 -6.40 -12.44
N SER A 199 0.19 -6.89 -12.36
CA SER A 199 1.29 -6.29 -13.09
C SER A 199 1.11 -6.61 -14.59
N SER A 200 1.12 -5.58 -15.43
CA SER A 200 0.92 -5.70 -16.89
C SER A 200 2.16 -6.15 -17.63
#